data_AF-A0A4V3CYZ1-F1
#
_entry.id   AF-A0A4V3CYZ1-F1
#
_cell.length_a   1.000
_cell.length_b   1.000
_cell.length_c   1.000
_cell.angle_alpha   90.00
_cell.angle_beta   90.00
_cell.angle_gamma   90.00
#
_symmetry.space_group_name_H-M   'P 1'
#
loop_
_entity.id
_entity.type
_entity.pdbx_description
1 polymer ?
#
loop_
_entity_poly.entity_id
_entity_poly.type
_entity_poly.pdbx_seq_one_letter_code
_entity_poly.pdbx_strand_id
1 'polypeptide(L)'
;MTVLSVDLGTSNTVAVLSAHGMPPRVVELDGASMMPSAVFAAEAGTLVVGKEAERRARTDPARYEPNPKRRVDEGTLLLGDAVVPVTDAFAAVLRRIATEVKRQLGGAVPDEVRLTHPAQWGPVRRNVLLSAARQAGFGPNLVLVPEPVAAAAHFASFPSQDPARRNRGEGQALAVYDLGAGTFDVAVVGATQQGYVVLAEAGLADLGGLDVDQALLEHIGRQVASRDPVRWQRVLRPESTVDRRAQRALREDIRAGKEALSTHPQTEIALPEPFDEVLVTRAELEELITVGLLRSVELMAATIRSAGLSPDRLAGIYLVGGSSRIPLVATLIARHLGVVPINLDQPETAVARGALHVSANGVSLRTGTVAPPAPRITRPQVPQPVHAGWQQSHVPPPQPQQWSSPPSPPLAIPIPQSPPRNPPTALVAVVYLAAALCTVIGYWPTMIAGILLLYGAGAFRKQGKGIVQTALGALITTVFVALLVGLRETATCLEYTDCHGDAIDQSNLSGWLYSHTHFVATFYGTDTVDVLARCAAALLALAALAVTIGWRRRQSRG
;
A
#
# COMPACT_ATOMS: atom_id res chain seq x y z
N MET A 1 -11.50 -14.92 32.26
CA MET A 1 -12.05 -14.03 31.23
C MET A 1 -11.98 -14.74 29.89
N THR A 2 -13.09 -14.78 29.18
CA THR A 2 -13.26 -15.38 27.86
C THR A 2 -13.14 -14.30 26.81
N VAL A 3 -12.11 -14.38 25.95
CA VAL A 3 -11.84 -13.38 24.91
C VAL A 3 -11.95 -14.04 23.55
N LEU A 4 -12.76 -13.43 22.68
CA LEU A 4 -12.85 -13.79 21.27
C LEU A 4 -12.09 -12.74 20.45
N SER A 5 -11.18 -13.14 19.58
CA SER A 5 -10.65 -12.27 18.53
C SER A 5 -11.20 -12.71 17.17
N VAL A 6 -11.60 -11.74 16.37
CA VAL A 6 -12.07 -11.94 15.00
C VAL A 6 -11.29 -11.04 14.05
N ASP A 7 -10.67 -11.67 13.06
CA ASP A 7 -10.16 -11.00 11.88
C ASP A 7 -11.16 -11.12 10.74
N LEU A 8 -11.92 -10.04 10.50
CA LEU A 8 -12.80 -9.91 9.35
C LEU A 8 -11.96 -9.43 8.17
N GLY A 9 -11.37 -10.37 7.43
CA GLY A 9 -10.58 -10.08 6.24
C GLY A 9 -11.45 -9.77 5.02
N THR A 10 -10.81 -9.40 3.92
CA THR A 10 -11.53 -9.09 2.68
C THR A 10 -12.18 -10.31 2.05
N SER A 11 -11.47 -11.44 2.01
CA SER A 11 -11.96 -12.68 1.40
C SER A 11 -12.22 -13.79 2.41
N ASN A 12 -11.47 -13.81 3.52
CA ASN A 12 -11.59 -14.82 4.56
C ASN A 12 -11.67 -14.16 5.94
N THR A 13 -12.44 -14.78 6.82
CA THR A 13 -12.63 -14.40 8.21
C THR A 13 -12.09 -15.49 9.12
N VAL A 14 -11.31 -15.10 10.13
CA VAL A 14 -10.72 -16.00 11.12
C VAL A 14 -11.15 -15.59 12.51
N ALA A 15 -11.44 -16.57 13.37
CA ALA A 15 -11.75 -16.33 14.77
C ALA A 15 -10.86 -17.18 15.67
N VAL A 16 -10.40 -16.59 16.78
CA VAL A 16 -9.59 -17.27 17.80
C VAL A 16 -10.21 -17.03 19.15
N LEU A 17 -10.44 -18.11 19.89
CA LEU A 17 -11.07 -18.10 21.20
C LEU A 17 -10.05 -18.46 22.28
N SER A 18 -9.97 -17.62 23.30
CA SER A 18 -9.26 -17.88 24.55
C SER A 18 -10.30 -17.97 25.68
N ALA A 19 -10.52 -19.17 26.19
CA ALA A 19 -11.58 -19.44 27.18
C ALA A 19 -11.09 -20.43 28.26
N HIS A 20 -11.63 -20.31 29.47
CA HIS A 20 -11.43 -21.26 30.57
C HIS A 20 -9.97 -21.57 30.94
N GLY A 21 -9.06 -20.62 30.77
CA GLY A 21 -7.62 -20.82 31.07
C GLY A 21 -6.89 -21.73 30.07
N MET A 22 -7.56 -22.11 28.96
CA MET A 22 -6.96 -22.90 27.90
C MET A 22 -6.15 -22.00 26.94
N PRO A 23 -5.11 -22.54 26.28
CA PRO A 23 -4.39 -21.83 25.23
C PRO A 23 -5.33 -21.35 24.11
N PRO A 24 -5.06 -20.18 23.49
CA PRO A 24 -5.84 -19.67 22.38
C PRO A 24 -5.96 -20.68 21.23
N ARG A 25 -7.20 -21.01 20.86
CA ARG A 25 -7.51 -21.94 19.78
C ARG A 25 -8.27 -21.24 18.65
N VAL A 26 -7.97 -21.62 17.41
CA VAL A 26 -8.77 -21.18 16.25
C VAL A 26 -10.16 -21.80 16.38
N VAL A 27 -11.18 -20.99 16.13
CA VAL A 27 -12.57 -21.44 16.07
C VAL A 27 -12.79 -22.07 14.71
N GLU A 28 -13.11 -23.36 14.69
CA GLU A 28 -13.50 -24.03 13.45
C GLU A 28 -14.90 -23.56 13.02
N LEU A 29 -14.98 -22.98 11.83
CA LEU A 29 -16.19 -22.48 11.19
C LEU A 29 -16.47 -23.36 9.97
N ASP A 30 -17.62 -24.03 9.93
CA ASP A 30 -17.99 -24.94 8.83
C ASP A 30 -16.90 -25.99 8.50
N GLY A 31 -16.28 -26.54 9.56
CA GLY A 31 -15.22 -27.55 9.47
C GLY A 31 -13.89 -27.04 8.92
N ALA A 32 -13.63 -25.73 8.96
CA ALA A 32 -12.37 -25.13 8.54
C ALA A 32 -11.87 -24.07 9.55
N SER A 33 -10.56 -23.82 9.55
CA SER A 33 -9.92 -22.77 10.36
C SER A 33 -10.21 -21.35 9.86
N MET A 34 -10.73 -21.23 8.64
CA MET A 34 -11.13 -19.97 8.00
C MET A 34 -12.49 -20.13 7.36
N MET A 35 -13.27 -19.06 7.35
CA MET A 35 -14.56 -18.98 6.67
C MET A 35 -14.49 -17.91 5.58
N PRO A 36 -15.01 -18.15 4.36
CA PRO A 36 -15.17 -17.09 3.38
C PRO A 36 -15.97 -15.91 3.97
N SER A 37 -15.50 -14.69 3.76
CA SER A 37 -16.20 -13.47 4.21
C SER A 37 -17.44 -13.14 3.36
N ALA A 38 -17.74 -14.01 2.40
CA ALA A 38 -18.77 -13.81 1.39
C ALA A 38 -20.19 -13.88 1.95
N VAL A 39 -21.09 -13.14 1.31
CA VAL A 39 -22.52 -13.08 1.63
C VAL A 39 -23.38 -13.40 0.41
N PHE A 40 -24.52 -14.03 0.64
CA PHE A 40 -25.53 -14.36 -0.36
C PHE A 40 -26.91 -13.95 0.15
N ALA A 41 -27.65 -13.16 -0.63
CA ALA A 41 -29.03 -12.81 -0.32
C ALA A 41 -29.98 -13.93 -0.73
N ALA A 42 -30.47 -14.71 0.24
CA ALA A 42 -31.51 -15.70 0.02
C ALA A 42 -32.89 -15.04 -0.14
N GLU A 43 -33.89 -15.86 -0.45
CA GLU A 43 -35.28 -15.44 -0.50
C GLU A 43 -35.73 -14.80 0.82
N ALA A 44 -36.70 -13.89 0.73
CA ALA A 44 -37.21 -13.11 1.87
C ALA A 44 -36.14 -12.27 2.62
N GLY A 45 -35.04 -11.89 1.95
CA GLY A 45 -34.03 -10.98 2.49
C GLY A 45 -33.10 -11.59 3.54
N THR A 46 -33.12 -12.91 3.72
CA THR A 46 -32.21 -13.59 4.66
C THR A 46 -30.80 -13.66 4.09
N LEU A 47 -29.78 -13.29 4.86
CA LEU A 47 -28.38 -13.42 4.44
C LEU A 47 -27.80 -14.77 4.85
N VAL A 48 -27.12 -15.39 3.90
CA VAL A 48 -26.34 -16.61 4.07
C VAL A 48 -24.87 -16.28 3.86
N VAL A 49 -23.95 -16.90 4.61
CA VAL A 49 -22.53 -16.51 4.63
C VAL A 49 -21.60 -17.71 4.51
N GLY A 50 -20.31 -17.46 4.29
CA GLY A 50 -19.29 -18.51 4.28
C GLY A 50 -19.41 -19.48 3.10
N LYS A 51 -19.05 -20.75 3.32
CA LYS A 51 -19.06 -21.79 2.29
C LYS A 51 -20.45 -22.01 1.69
N GLU A 52 -21.50 -21.81 2.48
CA GLU A 52 -22.87 -21.93 1.98
C GLU A 52 -23.23 -20.79 1.02
N ALA A 53 -22.76 -19.57 1.27
CA ALA A 53 -22.93 -18.45 0.33
C ALA A 53 -22.26 -18.77 -1.02
N GLU A 54 -21.03 -19.29 -0.99
CA GLU A 54 -20.32 -19.75 -2.20
C GLU A 54 -21.10 -20.87 -2.91
N ARG A 55 -21.61 -21.85 -2.16
CA ARG A 55 -22.40 -22.95 -2.71
C ARG A 55 -23.64 -22.45 -3.46
N ARG A 56 -24.39 -21.52 -2.86
CA ARG A 56 -25.60 -20.95 -3.49
C ARG A 56 -25.27 -20.04 -4.67
N ALA A 57 -24.14 -19.35 -4.62
CA ALA A 57 -23.66 -18.51 -5.70
C ALA A 57 -23.36 -19.29 -7.00
N ARG A 58 -23.12 -20.61 -6.93
CA ARG A 58 -23.07 -21.45 -8.15
C ARG A 58 -24.39 -21.48 -8.92
N THR A 59 -25.52 -21.34 -8.22
CA THR A 59 -26.85 -21.33 -8.84
C THR A 59 -27.28 -19.93 -9.23
N ASP A 60 -27.08 -18.93 -8.36
CA ASP A 60 -27.46 -17.54 -8.66
C ASP A 60 -26.36 -16.54 -8.25
N PRO A 61 -25.35 -16.33 -9.10
CA PRO A 61 -24.26 -15.41 -8.78
C PRO A 61 -24.70 -13.96 -8.61
N ALA A 62 -25.89 -13.55 -9.10
CA ALA A 62 -26.33 -12.16 -8.99
C ALA A 62 -26.62 -11.75 -7.53
N ARG A 63 -26.96 -12.73 -6.68
CA ARG A 63 -27.31 -12.53 -5.26
C ARG A 63 -26.10 -12.62 -4.32
N TYR A 64 -24.88 -12.62 -4.85
CA TYR A 64 -23.66 -12.94 -4.11
C TYR A 64 -22.65 -11.80 -4.11
N GLU A 65 -22.06 -11.51 -2.95
CA GLU A 65 -20.91 -10.61 -2.80
C GLU A 65 -19.76 -11.36 -2.10
N PRO A 66 -18.65 -11.66 -2.79
CA PRO A 66 -17.52 -12.39 -2.23
C PRO A 66 -16.69 -11.61 -1.21
N ASN A 67 -16.62 -10.28 -1.33
CA ASN A 67 -15.66 -9.44 -0.62
C ASN A 67 -16.33 -8.18 -0.02
N PRO A 68 -17.32 -8.33 0.89
CA PRO A 68 -18.08 -7.19 1.41
C PRO A 68 -17.20 -6.13 2.08
N LYS A 69 -16.02 -6.50 2.63
CA LYS A 69 -15.08 -5.53 3.24
C LYS A 69 -14.60 -4.45 2.26
N ARG A 70 -14.48 -4.76 0.95
CA ARG A 70 -14.13 -3.75 -0.08
C ARG A 70 -15.26 -2.75 -0.33
N ARG A 71 -16.50 -3.12 -0.02
CA ARG A 71 -17.71 -2.33 -0.26
C ARG A 71 -18.09 -1.46 0.95
N VAL A 72 -17.22 -1.35 1.96
CA VAL A 72 -17.50 -0.69 3.24
C VAL A 72 -18.01 0.76 3.10
N ASP A 73 -17.61 1.47 2.06
CA ASP A 73 -17.98 2.87 1.83
C ASP A 73 -19.28 3.05 1.01
N GLU A 74 -19.85 1.98 0.47
CA GLU A 74 -20.99 2.07 -0.47
C GLU A 74 -22.35 2.18 0.23
N GLY A 75 -22.39 1.93 1.54
CA GLY A 75 -23.60 1.97 2.37
C GLY A 75 -24.53 0.78 2.14
N THR A 76 -24.86 0.47 0.87
CA THR A 76 -25.70 -0.66 0.49
C THR A 76 -25.11 -1.47 -0.67
N LEU A 77 -25.47 -2.76 -0.71
CA LEU A 77 -25.15 -3.73 -1.76
C LEU A 77 -26.44 -4.08 -2.49
N LEU A 78 -26.38 -4.13 -3.82
CA LEU A 78 -27.46 -4.70 -4.62
C LEU A 78 -27.12 -6.17 -4.91
N LEU A 79 -27.84 -7.09 -4.26
CA LEU A 79 -27.67 -8.54 -4.40
C LEU A 79 -28.92 -9.13 -5.06
N GLY A 80 -28.88 -9.27 -6.39
CA GLY A 80 -30.03 -9.61 -7.20
C GLY A 80 -31.06 -8.49 -7.14
N ASP A 81 -32.20 -8.77 -6.51
CA ASP A 81 -33.28 -7.82 -6.24
C ASP A 81 -33.23 -7.23 -4.82
N ALA A 82 -32.34 -7.74 -3.96
CA ALA A 82 -32.24 -7.33 -2.56
C ALA A 82 -31.28 -6.15 -2.39
N VAL A 83 -31.75 -5.10 -1.71
CA VAL A 83 -30.90 -4.00 -1.23
C VAL A 83 -30.46 -4.33 0.18
N VAL A 84 -29.17 -4.58 0.38
CA VAL A 84 -28.60 -5.06 1.63
C VAL A 84 -27.65 -4.02 2.20
N PRO A 85 -27.88 -3.45 3.39
CA PRO A 85 -26.91 -2.58 4.04
C PRO A 85 -25.57 -3.29 4.25
N VAL A 86 -24.46 -2.59 4.01
CA VAL A 86 -23.11 -3.18 4.19
C VAL A 86 -22.88 -3.59 5.65
N THR A 87 -23.42 -2.82 6.60
CA THR A 87 -23.43 -3.18 8.02
C THR A 87 -24.11 -4.53 8.26
N ASP A 88 -25.23 -4.81 7.57
CA ASP A 88 -25.97 -6.07 7.72
C ASP A 88 -25.20 -7.24 7.11
N ALA A 89 -24.49 -7.01 6.01
CA ALA A 89 -23.57 -8.00 5.43
C ALA A 89 -22.45 -8.37 6.42
N PHE A 90 -21.80 -7.38 7.04
CA PHE A 90 -20.80 -7.63 8.08
C PHE A 90 -21.42 -8.33 9.30
N ALA A 91 -22.61 -7.89 9.72
CA ALA A 91 -23.30 -8.46 10.86
C ALA A 91 -23.66 -9.93 10.61
N ALA A 92 -24.05 -10.31 9.39
CA ALA A 92 -24.32 -11.70 9.03
C ALA A 92 -23.07 -12.59 9.17
N VAL A 93 -21.92 -12.12 8.67
CA VAL A 93 -20.63 -12.83 8.81
C VAL A 93 -20.25 -12.99 10.28
N LEU A 94 -20.31 -11.91 11.05
CA LEU A 94 -20.00 -11.90 12.48
C LEU A 94 -20.98 -12.75 13.30
N ARG A 95 -22.27 -12.77 12.92
CA ARG A 95 -23.32 -13.56 13.58
C ARG A 95 -23.05 -15.05 13.44
N ARG A 96 -22.55 -15.51 12.29
CA ARG A 96 -22.15 -16.93 12.11
C ARG A 96 -21.08 -17.34 13.12
N ILE A 97 -20.11 -16.48 13.37
CA ILE A 97 -19.06 -16.67 14.37
C ILE A 97 -19.65 -16.65 15.78
N ALA A 98 -20.49 -15.66 16.09
CA ALA A 98 -21.15 -15.55 17.39
C ALA A 98 -21.97 -16.80 17.72
N THR A 99 -22.72 -17.34 16.75
CA THR A 99 -23.47 -18.58 16.90
C THR A 99 -22.56 -19.76 17.20
N GLU A 100 -21.45 -19.90 16.47
CA GLU A 100 -20.50 -21.01 16.66
C GLU A 100 -19.78 -20.91 18.01
N VAL A 101 -19.30 -19.73 18.38
CA VAL A 101 -18.64 -19.50 19.67
C VAL A 101 -19.61 -19.73 20.83
N LYS A 102 -20.86 -19.24 20.73
CA LYS A 102 -21.90 -19.48 21.74
C LYS A 102 -22.19 -20.97 21.90
N ARG A 103 -22.21 -21.74 20.80
CA ARG A 103 -22.35 -23.20 20.83
C ARG A 103 -21.19 -23.86 21.58
N GLN A 104 -19.95 -23.45 21.30
CA GLN A 104 -18.75 -23.98 21.98
C GLN A 104 -18.66 -23.61 23.47
N LEU A 105 -19.25 -22.48 23.87
CA LEU A 105 -19.28 -21.99 25.24
C LEU A 105 -20.55 -22.41 26.02
N GLY A 106 -21.33 -23.37 25.51
CA GLY A 106 -22.53 -23.87 26.20
C GLY A 106 -23.65 -22.82 26.39
N GLY A 107 -23.76 -21.87 25.46
CA GLY A 107 -24.76 -20.80 25.49
C GLY A 107 -24.26 -19.48 26.04
N ALA A 108 -23.07 -19.43 26.65
CA ALA A 108 -22.46 -18.19 27.10
C ALA A 108 -21.92 -17.34 25.94
N VAL A 109 -21.81 -16.03 26.14
CA VAL A 109 -21.15 -15.10 25.22
C VAL A 109 -19.74 -14.76 25.74
N PRO A 110 -18.79 -14.40 24.87
CA PRO A 110 -17.47 -13.93 25.31
C PRO A 110 -17.57 -12.68 26.19
N ASP A 111 -16.67 -12.56 27.18
CA ASP A 111 -16.57 -11.38 28.06
C ASP A 111 -16.01 -10.16 27.31
N GLU A 112 -15.21 -10.40 26.27
CA GLU A 112 -14.61 -9.39 25.39
C GLU A 112 -14.51 -9.91 23.96
N VAL A 113 -14.78 -9.03 22.99
CA VAL A 113 -14.59 -9.32 21.57
C VAL A 113 -13.63 -8.31 20.95
N ARG A 114 -12.54 -8.80 20.37
CA ARG A 114 -11.52 -8.01 19.68
C ARG A 114 -11.68 -8.14 18.19
N LEU A 115 -11.94 -7.03 17.50
CA LEU A 115 -12.13 -7.00 16.06
C LEU A 115 -10.92 -6.32 15.43
N THR A 116 -10.27 -6.99 14.48
CA THR A 116 -9.17 -6.37 13.74
C THR A 116 -9.69 -5.47 12.62
N HIS A 117 -8.91 -4.45 12.28
CA HIS A 117 -9.21 -3.58 11.14
C HIS A 117 -7.92 -3.03 10.50
N PRO A 118 -7.96 -2.62 9.22
CA PRO A 118 -6.83 -1.96 8.58
C PRO A 118 -6.48 -0.68 9.32
N ALA A 119 -5.20 -0.41 9.55
CA ALA A 119 -4.79 0.68 10.43
C ALA A 119 -5.23 2.08 9.93
N GLN A 120 -5.27 2.24 8.60
CA GLN A 120 -5.72 3.47 7.93
C GLN A 120 -7.24 3.70 7.99
N TRP A 121 -8.04 2.77 8.53
CA TRP A 121 -9.48 2.96 8.63
C TRP A 121 -9.83 4.11 9.57
N GLY A 122 -10.44 5.15 9.00
CA GLY A 122 -11.02 6.26 9.73
C GLY A 122 -12.24 5.87 10.59
N PRO A 123 -12.75 6.79 11.41
CA PRO A 123 -13.84 6.53 12.36
C PRO A 123 -15.11 5.95 11.72
N VAL A 124 -15.46 6.36 10.49
CA VAL A 124 -16.67 5.90 9.80
C VAL A 124 -16.64 4.39 9.56
N ARG A 125 -15.60 3.87 8.90
CA ARG A 125 -15.45 2.43 8.63
C ARG A 125 -15.35 1.60 9.92
N ARG A 126 -14.64 2.13 10.93
CA ARG A 126 -14.58 1.50 12.27
C ARG A 126 -15.95 1.41 12.95
N ASN A 127 -16.77 2.44 12.81
CA ASN A 127 -18.14 2.45 13.35
C ASN A 127 -19.08 1.48 12.61
N VAL A 128 -18.90 1.28 11.31
CA VAL A 128 -19.61 0.22 10.56
C VAL A 128 -19.30 -1.14 11.18
N LEU A 129 -18.01 -1.46 11.39
CA LEU A 129 -17.59 -2.73 11.99
C LEU A 129 -18.13 -2.92 13.42
N LEU A 130 -18.05 -1.89 14.27
CA LEU A 130 -18.60 -1.93 15.63
C LEU A 130 -20.13 -2.09 15.63
N SER A 131 -20.82 -1.43 14.71
CA SER A 131 -22.29 -1.53 14.61
C SER A 131 -22.70 -2.93 14.17
N ALA A 132 -22.01 -3.49 13.16
CA ALA A 132 -22.21 -4.85 12.71
C ALA A 132 -21.97 -5.87 13.83
N ALA A 133 -20.93 -5.68 14.65
CA ALA A 133 -20.64 -6.54 15.79
C ALA A 133 -21.73 -6.52 16.86
N ARG A 134 -22.27 -5.34 17.19
CA ARG A 134 -23.43 -5.22 18.09
C ARG A 134 -24.66 -5.89 17.51
N GLN A 135 -24.95 -5.66 16.23
CA GLN A 135 -26.06 -6.30 15.52
C GLN A 135 -25.92 -7.84 15.47
N ALA A 136 -24.69 -8.36 15.40
CA ALA A 136 -24.40 -9.79 15.43
C ALA A 136 -24.69 -10.45 16.78
N GLY A 137 -24.92 -9.67 17.85
CA GLY A 137 -25.22 -10.15 19.19
C GLY A 137 -24.00 -10.29 20.09
N PHE A 138 -22.88 -9.65 19.77
CA PHE A 138 -21.75 -9.54 20.70
C PHE A 138 -22.07 -8.58 21.85
N GLY A 139 -21.45 -8.82 23.01
CA GLY A 139 -21.62 -7.99 24.20
C GLY A 139 -21.06 -6.57 24.04
N PRO A 140 -21.23 -5.71 25.07
CA PRO A 140 -20.82 -4.31 25.00
C PRO A 140 -19.30 -4.10 24.97
N ASN A 141 -18.51 -5.07 25.44
CA ASN A 141 -17.06 -4.98 25.50
C ASN A 141 -16.42 -5.34 24.15
N LEU A 142 -16.44 -4.38 23.23
CA LEU A 142 -15.82 -4.47 21.91
C LEU A 142 -14.53 -3.65 21.88
N VAL A 143 -13.43 -4.29 21.48
CA VAL A 143 -12.12 -3.66 21.32
C VAL A 143 -11.70 -3.72 19.86
N LEU A 144 -11.31 -2.58 19.30
CA LEU A 144 -10.72 -2.52 17.97
C LEU A 144 -9.20 -2.65 18.06
N VAL A 145 -8.63 -3.51 17.23
CA VAL A 145 -7.18 -3.73 17.16
C VAL A 145 -6.70 -3.49 15.73
N PRO A 146 -5.75 -2.56 15.50
CA PRO A 146 -5.16 -2.43 14.17
C PRO A 146 -4.48 -3.74 13.75
N GLU A 147 -4.77 -4.22 12.54
CA GLU A 147 -4.18 -5.42 11.93
C GLU A 147 -2.64 -5.49 12.06
N PRO A 148 -1.85 -4.43 11.76
CA PRO A 148 -0.41 -4.49 11.93
C PRO A 148 0.05 -4.58 13.40
N VAL A 149 -0.70 -4.01 14.34
CA VAL A 149 -0.42 -4.14 15.78
C VAL A 149 -0.67 -5.57 16.23
N ALA A 150 -1.76 -6.18 15.77
CA ALA A 150 -2.05 -7.58 16.01
C ALA A 150 -0.95 -8.48 15.43
N ALA A 151 -0.53 -8.24 14.19
CA ALA A 151 0.57 -8.96 13.56
C ALA A 151 1.90 -8.84 14.34
N ALA A 152 2.25 -7.65 14.81
CA ALA A 152 3.45 -7.44 15.64
C ALA A 152 3.37 -8.18 16.98
N ALA A 153 2.20 -8.16 17.63
CA ALA A 153 1.96 -8.90 18.87
C ALA A 153 2.04 -10.42 18.65
N HIS A 154 1.56 -10.92 17.51
CA HIS A 154 1.73 -12.32 17.11
C HIS A 154 3.20 -12.68 16.94
N PHE A 155 3.95 -11.86 16.19
CA PHE A 155 5.38 -12.07 15.98
C PHE A 155 6.16 -12.17 17.29
N ALA A 156 5.86 -11.28 18.24
CA ALA A 156 6.50 -11.27 19.56
C ALA A 156 6.11 -12.46 20.45
N SER A 157 4.99 -13.14 20.17
CA SER A 157 4.53 -14.30 20.95
C SER A 157 5.35 -15.57 20.69
N PHE A 158 6.12 -15.63 19.58
CA PHE A 158 6.98 -16.78 19.30
C PHE A 158 8.33 -16.64 20.02
N PRO A 159 8.75 -17.66 20.80
CA PRO A 159 10.08 -17.69 21.37
C PRO A 159 11.13 -17.67 20.26
N SER A 160 11.98 -16.64 20.23
CA SER A 160 13.16 -16.65 19.36
C SER A 160 14.07 -17.83 19.71
N GLN A 161 14.35 -18.70 18.74
CA GLN A 161 15.36 -19.77 18.86
C GLN A 161 16.80 -19.23 18.86
N ASP A 162 16.99 -17.97 18.48
CA ASP A 162 18.29 -17.30 18.50
C ASP A 162 18.53 -16.60 19.87
N PRO A 163 19.56 -17.01 20.64
CA PRO A 163 19.93 -16.39 21.92
C PRO A 163 20.35 -14.92 21.79
N ALA A 164 20.91 -14.50 20.65
CA ALA A 164 21.27 -13.10 20.41
C ALA A 164 20.03 -12.20 20.24
N ARG A 165 18.91 -12.80 19.83
CA ARG A 165 17.60 -12.14 19.67
C ARG A 165 16.73 -12.20 20.93
N ARG A 166 17.14 -12.91 22.00
CA ARG A 166 16.45 -12.92 23.31
C ARG A 166 16.61 -11.63 24.12
N ASN A 167 17.64 -10.82 23.81
CA ASN A 167 17.96 -9.57 24.52
C ASN A 167 17.23 -8.34 23.98
N ARG A 168 16.15 -8.53 23.21
CA ARG A 168 15.39 -7.45 22.57
C ARG A 168 14.41 -6.82 23.55
N GLY A 169 14.95 -6.02 24.46
CA GLY A 169 14.19 -5.08 25.27
C GLY A 169 13.56 -3.97 24.41
N GLU A 170 12.65 -3.24 25.05
CA GLU A 170 12.04 -1.96 24.68
C GLU A 170 12.74 -1.18 23.54
N GLY A 171 11.97 -0.70 22.56
CA GLY A 171 12.43 0.21 21.51
C GLY A 171 12.81 -0.40 20.16
N GLN A 172 12.60 -1.70 19.94
CA GLN A 172 12.78 -2.30 18.62
C GLN A 172 11.50 -2.24 17.77
N ALA A 173 11.67 -1.92 16.49
CA ALA A 173 10.58 -1.81 15.53
C ALA A 173 10.54 -3.00 14.58
N LEU A 174 9.34 -3.48 14.26
CA LEU A 174 9.05 -4.51 13.28
C LEU A 174 8.37 -3.87 12.08
N ALA A 175 8.80 -4.17 10.86
CA ALA A 175 8.00 -3.85 9.67
C ALA A 175 7.02 -5.00 9.41
N VAL A 176 5.72 -4.69 9.36
CA VAL A 176 4.66 -5.62 8.94
C VAL A 176 4.34 -5.33 7.48
N TYR A 177 4.47 -6.34 6.63
CA TYR A 177 4.12 -6.33 5.23
C TYR A 177 2.86 -7.20 5.06
N ASP A 178 1.71 -6.57 4.86
CA ASP A 178 0.43 -7.25 4.71
C ASP A 178 -0.05 -7.17 3.27
N LEU A 179 0.05 -8.27 2.52
CA LEU A 179 -0.51 -8.39 1.18
C LEU A 179 -1.74 -9.31 1.25
N GLY A 180 -2.89 -8.68 1.42
CA GLY A 180 -4.18 -9.34 1.51
C GLY A 180 -4.77 -9.68 0.13
N ALA A 181 -6.05 -10.04 0.12
CA ALA A 181 -6.82 -10.13 -1.11
C ALA A 181 -7.23 -8.74 -1.65
N GLY A 182 -7.39 -7.80 -0.72
CA GLY A 182 -7.96 -6.48 -0.97
C GLY A 182 -6.96 -5.38 -1.29
N THR A 183 -5.90 -5.35 -0.50
CA THR A 183 -5.00 -4.21 -0.40
C THR A 183 -3.62 -4.71 -0.01
N PHE A 184 -2.65 -3.83 -0.18
CA PHE A 184 -1.34 -3.95 0.41
C PHE A 184 -1.24 -2.89 1.49
N ASP A 185 -0.87 -3.29 2.69
CA ASP A 185 -0.67 -2.39 3.82
C ASP A 185 0.72 -2.64 4.41
N VAL A 186 1.41 -1.57 4.78
CA VAL A 186 2.71 -1.63 5.45
C VAL A 186 2.69 -0.76 6.69
N ALA A 187 3.20 -1.29 7.79
CA ALA A 187 3.35 -0.53 9.02
C ALA A 187 4.67 -0.86 9.71
N VAL A 188 5.28 0.15 10.31
CA VAL A 188 6.42 -0.01 11.20
C VAL A 188 5.90 0.11 12.63
N VAL A 189 5.99 -0.99 13.38
CA VAL A 189 5.41 -1.09 14.73
C VAL A 189 6.53 -1.18 15.76
N GLY A 190 6.59 -0.21 16.66
CA GLY A 190 7.54 -0.16 17.77
C GLY A 190 6.98 -0.82 19.02
N ALA A 191 7.80 -1.63 19.70
CA ALA A 191 7.50 -2.14 21.03
C ALA A 191 7.82 -1.08 22.10
N THR A 192 6.87 -0.87 23.02
CA THR A 192 6.97 0.04 24.17
C THR A 192 6.73 -0.73 25.47
N GLN A 193 7.03 -0.14 26.62
CA GLN A 193 6.71 -0.72 27.93
C GLN A 193 5.21 -1.02 28.12
N GLN A 194 4.34 -0.28 27.43
CA GLN A 194 2.89 -0.34 27.61
C GLN A 194 2.19 -1.17 26.54
N GLY A 195 2.90 -1.61 25.49
CA GLY A 195 2.33 -2.32 24.34
C GLY A 195 3.01 -1.94 23.04
N TYR A 196 2.23 -1.73 21.98
CA TYR A 196 2.72 -1.49 20.63
C TYR A 196 2.22 -0.15 20.10
N VAL A 197 3.07 0.54 19.35
CA VAL A 197 2.72 1.79 18.68
C VAL A 197 3.09 1.72 17.21
N VAL A 198 2.20 2.19 16.33
CA VAL A 198 2.49 2.36 14.91
C VAL A 198 3.34 3.62 14.75
N LEU A 199 4.58 3.47 14.30
CA LEU A 199 5.53 4.58 14.07
C LEU A 199 5.29 5.27 12.73
N ALA A 200 5.01 4.45 11.71
CA ALA A 200 4.66 4.88 10.37
C ALA A 200 3.80 3.81 9.70
N GLU A 201 2.93 4.23 8.79
CA GLU A 201 2.11 3.34 7.98
C GLU A 201 1.87 3.93 6.60
N ALA A 202 1.64 3.06 5.62
CA ALA A 202 1.21 3.39 4.27
C ALA A 202 0.52 2.17 3.65
N GLY A 203 -0.07 2.32 2.46
CA GLY A 203 -0.68 1.20 1.76
C GLY A 203 -1.08 1.55 0.34
N LEU A 204 -1.47 0.53 -0.42
CA LEU A 204 -1.90 0.58 -1.81
C LEU A 204 -3.27 -0.11 -1.90
N ALA A 205 -4.31 0.69 -2.17
CA ALA A 205 -5.68 0.18 -2.31
C ALA A 205 -5.91 -0.59 -3.62
N ASP A 206 -5.03 -0.40 -4.59
CA ASP A 206 -5.03 -0.97 -5.95
C ASP A 206 -4.06 -2.15 -6.10
N LEU A 207 -3.58 -2.73 -5.01
CA LEU A 207 -2.69 -3.88 -5.03
C LEU A 207 -3.14 -4.92 -4.01
N GLY A 208 -3.59 -6.07 -4.47
CA GLY A 208 -3.96 -7.19 -3.64
C GLY A 208 -4.15 -8.46 -4.45
N GLY A 209 -4.52 -9.55 -3.78
CA GLY A 209 -4.72 -10.85 -4.44
C GLY A 209 -5.76 -10.84 -5.56
N LEU A 210 -6.79 -9.98 -5.47
CA LEU A 210 -7.82 -9.85 -6.52
C LEU A 210 -7.30 -9.09 -7.75
N ASP A 211 -6.36 -8.18 -7.55
CA ASP A 211 -5.72 -7.42 -8.63
C ASP A 211 -4.75 -8.34 -9.41
N VAL A 212 -4.11 -9.29 -8.70
CA VAL A 212 -3.36 -10.40 -9.31
C VAL A 212 -4.28 -11.33 -10.10
N ASP A 213 -5.44 -11.71 -9.53
CA ASP A 213 -6.44 -12.52 -10.24
C ASP A 213 -6.91 -11.82 -11.53
N GLN A 214 -7.11 -10.50 -11.47
CA GLN A 214 -7.51 -9.70 -12.63
C GLN A 214 -6.40 -9.63 -13.69
N ALA A 215 -5.14 -9.43 -13.30
CA ALA A 215 -4.02 -9.44 -14.25
C ALA A 215 -3.88 -10.81 -14.95
N LEU A 216 -4.13 -11.90 -14.22
CA LEU A 216 -4.12 -13.25 -14.79
C LEU A 216 -5.30 -13.48 -15.74
N LEU A 217 -6.51 -13.01 -15.39
CA LEU A 217 -7.69 -13.03 -16.28
C LEU A 217 -7.41 -12.32 -17.60
N GLU A 218 -6.79 -11.14 -17.55
CA GLU A 218 -6.44 -10.35 -18.73
C GLU A 218 -5.36 -11.03 -19.59
N HIS A 219 -4.38 -11.66 -18.95
CA HIS A 219 -3.36 -12.46 -19.63
C HIS A 219 -3.99 -13.64 -20.38
N ILE A 220 -4.83 -14.43 -19.72
CA ILE A 220 -5.56 -15.55 -20.33
C ILE A 220 -6.43 -15.04 -21.48
N GLY A 221 -7.16 -13.93 -21.27
CA GLY A 221 -8.00 -13.32 -22.28
C GLY A 221 -7.25 -12.97 -23.56
N ARG A 222 -6.00 -12.48 -23.47
CA ARG A 222 -5.17 -12.23 -24.66
C ARG A 222 -4.87 -13.48 -25.47
N GLN A 223 -4.82 -14.65 -24.84
CA GLN A 223 -4.53 -15.92 -25.51
C GLN A 223 -5.77 -16.53 -26.18
N VAL A 224 -6.95 -16.42 -25.55
CA VAL A 224 -8.14 -17.18 -25.95
C VAL A 224 -9.22 -16.34 -26.63
N ALA A 225 -9.27 -15.03 -26.38
CA ALA A 225 -10.38 -14.19 -26.84
C ALA A 225 -10.52 -14.11 -28.36
N SER A 226 -9.43 -14.28 -29.12
CA SER A 226 -9.47 -14.25 -30.58
C SER A 226 -10.18 -15.46 -31.20
N ARG A 227 -10.25 -16.59 -30.48
CA ARG A 227 -10.90 -17.83 -30.95
C ARG A 227 -12.42 -17.69 -31.02
N ASP A 228 -13.01 -17.05 -30.00
CA ASP A 228 -14.42 -16.69 -29.96
C ASP A 228 -14.61 -15.37 -29.19
N PRO A 229 -14.51 -14.21 -29.87
CA PRO A 229 -14.60 -12.90 -29.24
C PRO A 229 -15.96 -12.65 -28.58
N VAL A 230 -17.04 -13.14 -29.19
CA VAL A 230 -18.40 -12.93 -28.71
C VAL A 230 -18.61 -13.70 -27.41
N ARG A 231 -18.18 -14.96 -27.35
CA ARG A 231 -18.29 -15.75 -26.13
C ARG A 231 -17.43 -15.19 -25.01
N TRP A 232 -16.18 -14.80 -25.29
CA TRP A 232 -15.31 -14.21 -24.28
C TRP A 232 -15.92 -12.91 -23.72
N GLN A 233 -16.49 -12.08 -24.59
CA GLN A 233 -17.18 -10.86 -24.16
C GLN A 233 -18.35 -11.15 -23.22
N ARG A 234 -19.15 -12.19 -23.47
CA ARG A 234 -20.23 -12.61 -22.56
C ARG A 234 -19.72 -13.10 -21.21
N VAL A 235 -18.53 -13.73 -21.14
CA VAL A 235 -17.90 -14.10 -19.87
C VAL A 235 -17.45 -12.86 -19.10
N LEU A 236 -16.90 -11.85 -19.77
CA LEU A 236 -16.48 -10.60 -19.13
C LEU A 236 -17.66 -9.70 -18.73
N ARG A 237 -18.73 -9.70 -19.53
CA ARG A 237 -19.94 -8.89 -19.34
C ARG A 237 -21.17 -9.79 -19.40
N PRO A 238 -21.51 -10.45 -18.30
CA PRO A 238 -22.56 -11.46 -18.30
C PRO A 238 -23.94 -10.83 -18.40
N GLU A 239 -24.72 -11.27 -19.38
CA GLU A 239 -26.09 -10.78 -19.64
C GLU A 239 -27.14 -11.74 -19.09
N SER A 240 -26.81 -13.03 -18.98
CA SER A 240 -27.69 -14.08 -18.47
C SER A 240 -27.18 -14.69 -17.16
N THR A 241 -28.03 -15.47 -16.48
CA THR A 241 -27.61 -16.25 -15.31
C THR A 241 -26.56 -17.29 -15.68
N VAL A 242 -26.63 -17.88 -16.88
CA VAL A 242 -25.63 -18.84 -17.37
C VAL A 242 -24.27 -18.16 -17.54
N ASP A 243 -24.23 -16.95 -18.12
CA ASP A 243 -22.99 -16.19 -18.28
C ASP A 243 -22.40 -15.78 -16.93
N ARG A 244 -23.24 -15.36 -15.98
CA ARG A 244 -22.79 -15.06 -14.61
C ARG A 244 -22.16 -16.27 -13.94
N ARG A 245 -22.73 -17.47 -14.13
CA ARG A 245 -22.16 -18.72 -13.59
C ARG A 245 -20.81 -19.03 -14.22
N ALA A 246 -20.70 -18.91 -15.54
CA ALA A 246 -19.44 -19.11 -16.27
C ALA A 246 -18.35 -18.12 -15.83
N GLN A 247 -18.71 -16.83 -15.68
CA GLN A 247 -17.79 -15.82 -15.16
C GLN A 247 -17.31 -16.15 -13.75
N ARG A 248 -18.22 -16.56 -12.86
CA ARG A 248 -17.87 -16.92 -11.48
C ARG A 248 -16.94 -18.12 -11.45
N ALA A 249 -17.25 -19.19 -12.20
CA ALA A 249 -16.41 -20.39 -12.28
C ALA A 249 -15.00 -20.02 -12.75
N LEU A 250 -14.88 -19.25 -13.84
CA LEU A 250 -13.58 -18.77 -14.33
C LEU A 250 -12.80 -17.99 -13.26
N ARG A 251 -13.47 -17.11 -12.50
CA ARG A 251 -12.79 -16.35 -11.42
C ARG A 251 -12.32 -17.26 -10.28
N GLU A 252 -13.07 -18.33 -9.97
CA GLU A 252 -12.64 -19.33 -8.99
C GLU A 252 -11.43 -20.12 -9.49
N ASP A 253 -11.46 -20.57 -10.75
CA ASP A 253 -10.36 -21.32 -11.37
C ASP A 253 -9.08 -20.48 -11.50
N ILE A 254 -9.21 -19.20 -11.84
CA ILE A 254 -8.08 -18.24 -11.87
C ILE A 254 -7.46 -18.06 -10.48
N ARG A 255 -8.30 -17.87 -9.45
CA ARG A 255 -7.81 -17.74 -8.08
C ARG A 255 -7.10 -19.01 -7.62
N ALA A 256 -7.69 -20.17 -7.89
CA ALA A 256 -7.10 -21.46 -7.57
C ALA A 256 -5.76 -21.66 -8.30
N GLY A 257 -5.68 -21.29 -9.59
CA GLY A 257 -4.46 -21.30 -10.37
C GLY A 257 -3.36 -20.40 -9.77
N LYS A 258 -3.69 -19.15 -9.46
CA LYS A 258 -2.76 -18.22 -8.76
C LYS A 258 -2.24 -18.82 -7.45
N GLU A 259 -3.14 -19.35 -6.63
CA GLU A 259 -2.77 -19.96 -5.34
C GLU A 259 -1.86 -21.19 -5.56
N ALA A 260 -2.17 -22.05 -6.53
CA ALA A 260 -1.35 -23.21 -6.89
C ALA A 260 0.05 -22.83 -7.38
N LEU A 261 0.18 -21.73 -8.12
CA LEU A 261 1.47 -21.22 -8.61
C LEU A 261 2.41 -20.75 -7.49
N SER A 262 1.93 -20.57 -6.26
CA SER A 262 2.79 -20.27 -5.11
C SER A 262 3.63 -21.48 -4.68
N THR A 263 3.18 -22.71 -4.99
CA THR A 263 3.87 -23.96 -4.63
C THR A 263 4.34 -24.76 -5.84
N HIS A 264 3.62 -24.67 -6.97
CA HIS A 264 3.94 -25.35 -8.22
C HIS A 264 4.50 -24.39 -9.27
N PRO A 265 5.38 -24.84 -10.17
CA PRO A 265 5.94 -23.98 -11.22
C PRO A 265 4.96 -23.69 -12.36
N GLN A 266 3.90 -24.48 -12.50
CA GLN A 266 2.86 -24.31 -13.52
C GLN A 266 1.54 -24.94 -13.06
N THR A 267 0.43 -24.55 -13.68
CA THR A 267 -0.92 -25.06 -13.43
C THR A 267 -1.81 -24.90 -14.68
N GLU A 268 -2.82 -25.75 -14.83
CA GLU A 268 -3.83 -25.62 -15.88
C GLU A 268 -5.06 -24.93 -15.31
N ILE A 269 -5.57 -23.93 -16.04
CA ILE A 269 -6.77 -23.17 -15.65
C ILE A 269 -7.90 -23.58 -16.59
N ALA A 270 -8.93 -24.19 -16.02
CA ALA A 270 -10.14 -24.54 -16.75
C ALA A 270 -10.88 -23.26 -17.20
N LEU A 271 -11.34 -23.26 -18.45
CA LEU A 271 -12.10 -22.18 -19.03
C LEU A 271 -13.53 -22.63 -19.35
N PRO A 272 -14.52 -21.71 -19.33
CA PRO A 272 -15.87 -22.06 -19.74
C PRO A 272 -15.91 -22.42 -21.24
N GLU A 273 -16.79 -23.36 -21.60
CA GLU A 273 -16.99 -23.73 -23.01
C GLU A 273 -17.25 -22.48 -23.90
N PRO A 274 -16.69 -22.46 -25.14
CA PRO A 274 -15.97 -23.53 -25.84
C PRO A 274 -14.44 -23.42 -25.72
N PHE A 275 -13.90 -22.68 -24.75
CA PHE A 275 -12.45 -22.51 -24.63
C PHE A 275 -11.80 -23.74 -23.98
N ASP A 276 -10.68 -24.17 -24.54
CA ASP A 276 -9.83 -25.19 -23.92
C ASP A 276 -9.15 -24.62 -22.65
N GLU A 277 -8.70 -25.51 -21.78
CA GLU A 277 -7.87 -25.13 -20.64
C GLU A 277 -6.56 -24.46 -21.08
N VAL A 278 -6.04 -23.58 -20.22
CA VAL A 278 -4.80 -22.83 -20.48
C VAL A 278 -3.76 -23.20 -19.43
N LEU A 279 -2.59 -23.64 -19.89
CA LEU A 279 -1.42 -23.80 -19.04
C LEU A 279 -0.83 -22.42 -18.72
N VAL A 280 -0.66 -22.14 -17.43
CA VAL A 280 -0.02 -20.91 -16.93
C VAL A 280 1.17 -21.29 -16.06
N THR A 281 2.28 -20.60 -16.24
CA THR A 281 3.51 -20.78 -15.46
C THR A 281 3.66 -19.72 -14.36
N ARG A 282 4.44 -20.04 -13.32
CA ARG A 282 4.81 -19.08 -12.27
C ARG A 282 5.58 -17.91 -12.86
N ALA A 283 6.44 -18.16 -13.84
CA ALA A 283 7.23 -17.12 -14.48
C ALA A 283 6.34 -16.08 -15.18
N GLU A 284 5.30 -16.52 -15.90
CA GLU A 284 4.32 -15.62 -16.51
C GLU A 284 3.56 -14.82 -15.46
N LEU A 285 3.09 -15.47 -14.38
CA LEU A 285 2.44 -14.76 -13.27
C LEU A 285 3.36 -13.70 -12.66
N GLU A 286 4.61 -14.06 -12.38
CA GLU A 286 5.62 -13.17 -11.81
C GLU A 286 5.89 -11.97 -12.72
N GLU A 287 6.00 -12.17 -14.04
CA GLU A 287 6.13 -11.08 -15.01
C GLU A 287 4.97 -10.09 -14.93
N LEU A 288 3.73 -10.59 -14.85
CA LEU A 288 2.52 -9.75 -14.77
C LEU A 288 2.47 -8.87 -13.52
N ILE A 289 2.98 -9.38 -12.39
CA ILE A 289 2.82 -8.71 -11.08
C ILE A 289 4.08 -8.01 -10.58
N THR A 290 5.23 -8.19 -11.25
CA THR A 290 6.53 -7.67 -10.78
C THR A 290 6.49 -6.16 -10.52
N VAL A 291 5.89 -5.37 -11.42
CA VAL A 291 5.83 -3.90 -11.27
C VAL A 291 5.02 -3.52 -10.02
N GLY A 292 3.88 -4.17 -9.80
CA GLY A 292 3.05 -3.93 -8.62
C GLY A 292 3.75 -4.30 -7.31
N LEU A 293 4.45 -5.44 -7.28
CA LEU A 293 5.21 -5.87 -6.10
C LEU A 293 6.49 -5.07 -5.86
N LEU A 294 7.12 -4.51 -6.89
CA LEU A 294 8.23 -3.57 -6.70
C LEU A 294 7.75 -2.30 -6.00
N ARG A 295 6.61 -1.74 -6.44
CA ARG A 295 5.98 -0.57 -5.82
C ARG A 295 5.65 -0.80 -4.34
N SER A 296 5.20 -1.99 -3.96
CA SER A 296 4.95 -2.30 -2.53
C SER A 296 6.24 -2.38 -1.70
N VAL A 297 7.32 -2.91 -2.27
CA VAL A 297 8.63 -2.96 -1.61
C VAL A 297 9.25 -1.57 -1.47
N GLU A 298 9.13 -0.72 -2.49
CA GLU A 298 9.54 0.68 -2.45
C GLU A 298 8.75 1.48 -1.41
N LEU A 299 7.43 1.26 -1.34
CA LEU A 299 6.57 1.87 -0.32
C LEU A 299 7.00 1.42 1.08
N MET A 300 7.29 0.14 1.29
CA MET A 300 7.83 -0.35 2.55
C MET A 300 9.15 0.34 2.91
N ALA A 301 10.08 0.48 1.95
CA ALA A 301 11.33 1.18 2.17
C ALA A 301 11.09 2.64 2.60
N ALA A 302 10.13 3.32 1.98
CA ALA A 302 9.75 4.69 2.33
C ALA A 302 9.13 4.77 3.73
N THR A 303 8.26 3.84 4.10
CA THR A 303 7.63 3.77 5.44
C THR A 303 8.65 3.49 6.53
N ILE A 304 9.64 2.64 6.27
CA ILE A 304 10.77 2.40 7.19
C ILE A 304 11.56 3.70 7.41
N ARG A 305 11.85 4.45 6.33
CA ARG A 305 12.55 5.74 6.42
C ARG A 305 11.74 6.80 7.14
N SER A 306 10.42 6.88 6.92
CA SER A 306 9.57 7.88 7.60
C SER A 306 9.44 7.61 9.10
N ALA A 307 9.61 6.35 9.53
CA ALA A 307 9.77 6.00 10.94
C ALA A 307 11.15 6.35 11.52
N GLY A 308 12.07 6.93 10.74
CA GLY A 308 13.43 7.27 11.17
C GLY A 308 14.38 6.07 11.29
N LEU A 309 14.09 4.98 10.58
CA LEU A 309 14.83 3.72 10.68
C LEU A 309 15.43 3.31 9.32
N SER A 310 16.37 2.39 9.37
CA SER A 310 16.88 1.65 8.21
C SER A 310 16.52 0.16 8.34
N PRO A 311 16.41 -0.60 7.22
CA PRO A 311 15.98 -2.00 7.26
C PRO A 311 16.80 -2.90 8.19
N ASP A 312 18.11 -2.67 8.29
CA ASP A 312 19.05 -3.42 9.16
C ASP A 312 18.83 -3.15 10.67
N ARG A 313 18.11 -2.08 11.01
CA ARG A 313 17.78 -1.70 12.39
C ARG A 313 16.44 -2.28 12.86
N LEU A 314 15.69 -2.91 11.96
CA LEU A 314 14.43 -3.56 12.30
C LEU A 314 14.67 -4.87 13.04
N ALA A 315 13.73 -5.23 13.90
CA ALA A 315 13.65 -6.57 14.47
C ALA A 315 13.44 -7.64 13.39
N GLY A 316 12.83 -7.25 12.27
CA GLY A 316 12.58 -8.06 11.09
C GLY A 316 11.54 -7.40 10.19
N ILE A 317 11.30 -8.03 9.05
CA ILE A 317 10.15 -7.77 8.18
C ILE A 317 9.25 -9.00 8.30
N TYR A 318 8.01 -8.82 8.74
CA TYR A 318 7.06 -9.90 8.96
C TYR A 318 5.99 -9.90 7.87
N LEU A 319 5.86 -11.02 7.16
CA LEU A 319 4.88 -11.18 6.09
C LEU A 319 3.54 -11.67 6.64
N VAL A 320 2.48 -10.97 6.29
CA VAL A 320 1.08 -11.25 6.65
C VAL A 320 0.22 -11.18 5.39
N GLY A 321 -0.96 -11.80 5.44
CA GLY A 321 -1.88 -11.83 4.31
C GLY A 321 -1.63 -13.00 3.36
N GLY A 322 -2.71 -13.54 2.78
CA GLY A 322 -2.64 -14.76 1.96
C GLY A 322 -1.77 -14.62 0.72
N SER A 323 -1.79 -13.45 0.08
CA SER A 323 -1.04 -13.18 -1.15
C SER A 323 0.46 -12.97 -0.90
N SER A 324 0.89 -12.75 0.35
CA SER A 324 2.31 -12.73 0.72
C SER A 324 3.01 -14.09 0.55
N ARG A 325 2.26 -15.17 0.27
CA ARG A 325 2.82 -16.48 -0.09
C ARG A 325 3.44 -16.53 -1.48
N ILE A 326 3.15 -15.56 -2.35
CA ILE A 326 3.77 -15.48 -3.68
C ILE A 326 5.29 -15.37 -3.49
N PRO A 327 6.10 -16.34 -3.99
CA PRO A 327 7.54 -16.39 -3.73
C PRO A 327 8.31 -15.14 -4.15
N LEU A 328 7.85 -14.48 -5.20
CA LEU A 328 8.42 -13.22 -5.68
C LEU A 328 8.42 -12.11 -4.61
N VAL A 329 7.44 -12.07 -3.69
CA VAL A 329 7.38 -11.08 -2.61
C VAL A 329 8.63 -11.16 -1.74
N ALA A 330 8.96 -12.35 -1.23
CA ALA A 330 10.13 -12.54 -0.39
C ALA A 330 11.44 -12.26 -1.14
N THR A 331 11.50 -12.66 -2.41
CA THR A 331 12.64 -12.43 -3.31
C THR A 331 12.90 -10.93 -3.51
N LEU A 332 11.87 -10.16 -3.82
CA LEU A 332 12.00 -8.72 -4.05
C LEU A 332 12.40 -7.98 -2.78
N ILE A 333 11.83 -8.34 -1.62
CA ILE A 333 12.20 -7.76 -0.33
C ILE A 333 13.68 -8.02 -0.01
N ALA A 334 14.13 -9.27 -0.12
CA ALA A 334 15.51 -9.64 0.14
C ALA A 334 16.48 -8.92 -0.80
N ARG A 335 16.14 -8.82 -2.08
CA ARG A 335 16.97 -8.15 -3.10
C ARG A 335 17.06 -6.64 -2.90
N HIS A 336 15.96 -5.98 -2.58
CA HIS A 336 15.91 -4.51 -2.52
C HIS A 336 16.29 -3.95 -1.15
N LEU A 337 15.99 -4.66 -0.06
CA LEU A 337 16.23 -4.19 1.30
C LEU A 337 17.38 -4.91 2.01
N GLY A 338 17.92 -5.99 1.43
CA GLY A 338 19.00 -6.78 2.05
C GLY A 338 18.57 -7.54 3.31
N VAL A 339 17.26 -7.63 3.57
CA VAL A 339 16.69 -8.30 4.75
C VAL A 339 15.83 -9.46 4.27
N VAL A 340 16.11 -10.66 4.79
CA VAL A 340 15.26 -11.83 4.55
C VAL A 340 13.99 -11.67 5.39
N PRO A 341 12.81 -11.59 4.76
CA PRO A 341 11.57 -11.47 5.51
C PRO A 341 11.23 -12.78 6.21
N ILE A 342 10.52 -12.67 7.32
CA ILE A 342 10.07 -13.79 8.14
C ILE A 342 8.64 -14.11 7.74
N ASN A 343 8.42 -15.37 7.38
CA ASN A 343 7.09 -15.94 7.19
C ASN A 343 6.85 -16.98 8.28
N LEU A 344 5.61 -17.06 8.77
CA LEU A 344 5.18 -18.13 9.67
C LEU A 344 4.24 -19.05 8.90
N ASP A 345 4.10 -20.31 9.31
CA ASP A 345 3.38 -21.33 8.54
C ASP A 345 1.90 -20.99 8.25
N GLN A 346 1.28 -20.12 9.06
CA GLN A 346 -0.14 -19.73 8.96
C GLN A 346 -0.35 -18.21 9.04
N PRO A 347 0.07 -17.42 8.02
CA PRO A 347 -0.06 -15.96 8.02
C PRO A 347 -1.51 -15.47 8.12
N GLU A 348 -2.49 -16.24 7.64
CA GLU A 348 -3.93 -15.96 7.75
C GLU A 348 -4.47 -15.94 9.19
N THR A 349 -3.84 -16.69 10.12
CA THR A 349 -4.29 -16.72 11.52
C THR A 349 -3.52 -15.75 12.39
N ALA A 350 -2.43 -15.18 11.88
CA ALA A 350 -1.50 -14.36 12.62
C ALA A 350 -2.19 -13.15 13.26
N VAL A 351 -3.03 -12.45 12.49
CA VAL A 351 -3.74 -11.26 12.93
C VAL A 351 -4.73 -11.61 14.05
N ALA A 352 -5.62 -12.58 13.85
CA ALA A 352 -6.58 -12.99 14.88
C ALA A 352 -5.92 -13.54 16.15
N ARG A 353 -4.82 -14.31 16.02
CA ARG A 353 -4.04 -14.81 17.17
C ARG A 353 -3.32 -13.67 17.90
N GLY A 354 -2.73 -12.75 17.14
CA GLY A 354 -1.98 -11.62 17.64
C GLY A 354 -2.85 -10.65 18.43
N ALA A 355 -4.07 -10.39 17.97
CA ALA A 355 -5.00 -9.51 18.63
C ALA A 355 -5.36 -9.96 20.06
N LEU A 356 -5.24 -11.24 20.42
CA LEU A 356 -5.39 -11.72 21.80
C LEU A 356 -4.23 -11.33 22.71
N HIS A 357 -3.04 -11.05 22.16
CA HIS A 357 -1.84 -10.68 22.92
C HIS A 357 -1.68 -9.16 23.09
N VAL A 358 -2.54 -8.37 22.44
CA VAL A 358 -2.55 -6.90 22.59
C VAL A 358 -3.23 -6.53 23.91
N SER A 359 -2.61 -5.71 24.75
CA SER A 359 -3.27 -5.25 25.97
C SER A 359 -4.34 -4.21 25.64
N ALA A 360 -5.47 -4.21 26.35
CA ALA A 360 -6.58 -3.27 26.11
C ALA A 360 -6.15 -1.79 26.27
N ASN A 361 -5.13 -1.52 27.09
CA ASN A 361 -4.56 -0.19 27.33
C ASN A 361 -3.32 0.11 26.45
N GLY A 362 -2.82 -0.85 25.67
CA GLY A 362 -1.53 -0.78 24.98
C GLY A 362 -1.60 -0.47 23.49
N VAL A 363 -2.74 0.00 23.00
CA VAL A 363 -2.92 0.44 21.61
C VAL A 363 -2.91 1.96 21.58
N SER A 364 -1.75 2.57 21.31
CA SER A 364 -1.73 3.99 20.92
C SER A 364 -2.09 4.10 19.44
N LEU A 365 -3.26 4.67 19.15
CA LEU A 365 -3.71 5.01 17.80
C LEU A 365 -3.03 6.26 17.22
N ARG A 366 -2.12 6.89 17.96
CA ARG A 366 -1.31 8.03 17.50
C ARG A 366 0.07 7.54 17.12
N THR A 367 0.58 8.01 15.98
CA THR A 367 2.00 7.93 15.62
C THR A 367 2.81 8.50 16.77
N GLY A 368 3.55 7.62 17.44
CA GLY A 368 4.42 7.98 18.56
C GLY A 368 5.87 7.93 18.11
N THR A 369 6.71 8.82 18.66
CA THR A 369 8.16 8.69 18.52
C THR A 369 8.67 7.72 19.57
N VAL A 370 9.18 6.56 19.14
CA VAL A 370 10.02 5.72 20.00
C VAL A 370 11.42 6.32 20.01
N ALA A 371 11.96 6.60 21.20
CA ALA A 371 13.33 7.09 21.31
C ALA A 371 14.29 6.06 20.70
N PRO A 372 15.24 6.46 19.83
CA PRO A 372 16.20 5.54 19.27
C PRO A 372 17.00 4.86 20.38
N PRO A 373 17.32 3.56 20.27
CA PRO A 373 18.11 2.87 21.27
C PRO A 373 19.45 3.58 21.43
N ALA A 374 19.76 3.99 22.66
CA ALA A 374 20.99 4.68 22.98
C ALA A 374 22.20 3.87 22.49
N PRO A 375 23.20 4.50 21.85
CA PRO A 375 24.41 3.80 21.46
C PRO A 375 25.06 3.19 22.70
N ARG A 376 25.23 1.86 22.73
CA ARG A 376 26.04 1.19 23.75
C ARG A 376 27.47 1.67 23.59
N ILE A 377 27.88 2.61 24.44
CA ILE A 377 29.29 2.87 24.69
C ILE A 377 29.82 1.63 25.41
N THR A 378 30.44 0.72 24.65
CA THR A 378 31.31 -0.32 25.20
C THR A 378 32.47 0.38 25.88
N ARG A 379 32.37 0.59 27.20
CA ARG A 379 33.55 0.91 28.00
C ARG A 379 34.53 -0.24 27.86
N PRO A 380 35.80 0.00 27.48
CA PRO A 380 36.82 -1.04 27.51
C PRO A 380 36.88 -1.62 28.93
N GLN A 381 36.63 -2.93 29.06
CA GLN A 381 36.89 -3.61 30.31
C GLN A 381 38.39 -3.62 30.52
N VAL A 382 38.85 -2.87 31.52
CA VAL A 382 40.20 -3.00 32.06
C VAL A 382 40.30 -4.40 32.68
N PRO A 383 41.28 -5.24 32.31
CA PRO A 383 41.46 -6.55 32.91
C PRO A 383 41.70 -6.41 34.43
N GLN A 384 40.95 -7.17 35.23
CA GLN A 384 41.18 -7.25 36.67
C GLN A 384 42.55 -7.88 36.95
N PRO A 385 43.38 -7.30 37.85
CA PRO A 385 44.60 -7.95 38.30
C PRO A 385 44.27 -9.12 39.23
N VAL A 386 44.96 -10.22 38.98
CA VAL A 386 45.01 -11.44 39.80
C VAL A 386 45.52 -11.09 41.20
N HIS A 387 44.82 -11.58 42.23
CA HIS A 387 45.24 -11.42 43.63
C HIS A 387 46.53 -12.21 43.92
N ALA A 388 47.59 -11.49 44.31
CA ALA A 388 48.67 -12.00 45.14
C ALA A 388 48.67 -11.21 46.45
N GLY A 389 48.69 -11.92 47.58
CA GLY A 389 48.58 -11.34 48.91
C GLY A 389 49.74 -10.41 49.29
N TRP A 390 49.50 -9.46 50.18
CA TRP A 390 50.07 -9.38 51.54
C TRP A 390 49.65 -8.06 52.24
N GLN A 391 49.44 -8.21 53.54
CA GLN A 391 49.55 -7.24 54.65
C GLN A 391 48.58 -6.05 54.78
N GLN A 392 47.88 -6.07 55.91
CA GLN A 392 47.08 -5.01 56.50
C GLN A 392 47.97 -3.87 57.00
N SER A 393 47.54 -2.64 56.76
CA SER A 393 47.99 -1.46 57.52
C SER A 393 46.78 -0.58 57.77
N HIS A 394 46.50 -0.34 59.06
CA HIS A 394 45.40 0.49 59.53
C HIS A 394 45.61 1.97 59.16
N VAL A 395 44.59 2.60 58.59
CA VAL A 395 44.46 4.07 58.46
C VAL A 395 43.03 4.45 58.89
N PRO A 396 42.81 5.47 59.73
CA PRO A 396 41.49 5.82 60.23
C PRO A 396 40.65 6.59 59.18
N PRO A 397 39.30 6.57 59.30
CA PRO A 397 38.44 7.20 58.30
C PRO A 397 38.45 8.74 58.39
N PRO A 398 38.39 9.46 57.26
CA PRO A 398 38.18 10.91 57.26
C PRO A 398 36.71 11.25 57.55
N GLN A 399 36.51 12.36 58.26
CA GLN A 399 35.21 12.93 58.64
C GLN A 399 34.40 13.42 57.42
N PRO A 400 33.05 13.46 57.51
CA PRO A 400 32.21 13.93 56.42
C PRO A 400 32.29 15.45 56.24
N GLN A 401 32.73 15.89 55.05
CA GLN A 401 32.60 17.28 54.60
C GLN A 401 31.13 17.62 54.31
N GLN A 402 30.65 18.70 54.93
CA GLN A 402 29.35 19.33 54.63
C GLN A 402 29.35 19.91 53.21
N TRP A 403 28.35 19.54 52.42
CA TRP A 403 28.09 20.13 51.11
C TRP A 403 27.26 21.40 51.28
N SER A 404 27.80 22.54 50.88
CA SER A 404 27.07 23.81 50.76
C SER A 404 26.29 23.84 49.44
N SER A 405 25.05 24.32 49.51
CA SER A 405 24.10 24.45 48.40
C SER A 405 24.61 25.36 47.26
N PRO A 406 24.28 25.07 45.98
CA PRO A 406 24.59 25.96 44.87
C PRO A 406 23.64 27.19 44.83
N PRO A 407 24.09 28.35 44.31
CA PRO A 407 23.27 29.56 44.24
C PRO A 407 22.28 29.53 43.07
N SER A 408 21.16 30.23 43.23
CA SER A 408 20.07 30.36 42.25
C SER A 408 20.50 31.07 40.95
N PRO A 409 19.90 30.74 39.79
CA PRO A 409 20.18 31.41 38.52
C PRO A 409 19.53 32.80 38.44
N PRO A 410 20.08 33.74 37.65
CA PRO A 410 19.52 35.08 37.50
C PRO A 410 18.28 35.12 36.61
N LEU A 411 17.43 36.13 36.87
CA LEU A 411 16.18 36.45 36.17
C LEU A 411 16.39 36.71 34.67
N ALA A 412 15.54 36.11 33.84
CA ALA A 412 15.49 36.30 32.39
C ALA A 412 14.95 37.68 32.00
N ILE A 413 15.64 38.34 31.05
CA ILE A 413 15.21 39.59 30.41
C ILE A 413 14.21 39.26 29.28
N PRO A 414 13.09 39.99 29.10
CA PRO A 414 12.15 39.73 28.01
C PRO A 414 12.68 40.22 26.66
N ILE A 415 12.59 39.39 25.62
CA ILE A 415 12.87 39.75 24.22
C ILE A 415 11.57 40.31 23.59
N PRO A 416 11.58 41.42 22.85
CA PRO A 416 10.39 41.95 22.18
C PRO A 416 9.96 41.07 20.99
N GLN A 417 8.68 40.71 20.93
CA GLN A 417 8.08 40.01 19.78
C GLN A 417 7.85 40.98 18.62
N SER A 418 8.28 40.59 17.42
CA SER A 418 7.96 41.30 16.17
C SER A 418 6.58 40.85 15.65
N PRO A 419 5.75 41.75 15.07
CA PRO A 419 4.43 41.38 14.58
C PRO A 419 4.49 40.59 13.26
N PRO A 420 3.50 39.72 12.98
CA PRO A 420 3.48 38.91 11.77
C PRO A 420 3.25 39.75 10.52
N ARG A 421 4.07 39.54 9.48
CA ARG A 421 3.88 40.10 8.14
C ARG A 421 2.95 39.19 7.34
N ASN A 422 1.77 39.66 6.98
CA ASN A 422 0.92 39.01 5.97
C ASN A 422 1.47 39.33 4.57
N PRO A 423 1.59 38.33 3.66
CA PRO A 423 1.98 38.59 2.28
C PRO A 423 0.86 39.35 1.53
N PRO A 424 1.19 40.21 0.55
CA PRO A 424 0.21 41.02 -0.15
C PRO A 424 -0.64 40.14 -1.08
N THR A 425 -1.92 40.00 -0.74
CA THR A 425 -2.95 39.24 -1.47
C THR A 425 -3.15 39.68 -2.93
N ALA A 426 -2.67 40.88 -3.30
CA ALA A 426 -2.76 41.40 -4.66
C ALA A 426 -1.81 40.72 -5.65
N LEU A 427 -0.62 40.26 -5.22
CA LEU A 427 0.36 39.65 -6.13
C LEU A 427 -0.06 38.24 -6.55
N VAL A 428 -0.62 37.47 -5.60
CA VAL A 428 -1.13 36.12 -5.84
C VAL A 428 -2.31 36.15 -6.82
N ALA A 429 -3.24 37.10 -6.67
CA ALA A 429 -4.38 37.24 -7.57
C ALA A 429 -3.97 37.54 -9.02
N VAL A 430 -2.93 38.37 -9.23
CA VAL A 430 -2.41 38.71 -10.57
C VAL A 430 -1.74 37.50 -11.23
N VAL A 431 -1.00 36.69 -10.47
CA VAL A 431 -0.37 35.45 -10.98
C VAL A 431 -1.42 34.43 -11.39
N TYR A 432 -2.48 34.24 -10.59
CA TYR A 432 -3.58 33.34 -10.96
C TYR A 432 -4.35 33.82 -12.19
N LEU A 433 -4.57 35.13 -12.33
CA LEU A 433 -5.24 35.68 -13.51
C LEU A 433 -4.39 35.49 -14.78
N ALA A 434 -3.07 35.69 -14.68
CA ALA A 434 -2.13 35.48 -15.79
C ALA A 434 -2.04 33.99 -16.21
N ALA A 435 -2.04 33.07 -15.24
CA ALA A 435 -2.03 31.62 -15.50
C ALA A 435 -3.34 31.14 -16.16
N ALA A 436 -4.48 31.69 -15.74
CA ALA A 436 -5.78 31.42 -16.36
C ALA A 436 -5.86 31.98 -17.79
N LEU A 437 -5.30 33.17 -18.05
CA LEU A 437 -5.27 33.73 -19.39
C LEU A 437 -4.37 32.92 -20.33
N CYS A 438 -3.23 32.42 -19.85
CA CYS A 438 -2.31 31.59 -20.63
C CYS A 438 -2.90 30.22 -20.98
N THR A 439 -3.70 29.62 -20.10
CA THR A 439 -4.38 28.36 -20.39
C THR A 439 -5.50 28.54 -21.42
N VAL A 440 -6.28 29.62 -21.34
CA VAL A 440 -7.33 29.92 -22.34
C VAL A 440 -6.73 30.25 -23.71
N ILE A 441 -5.67 31.07 -23.76
CA ILE A 441 -5.00 31.45 -25.02
C ILE A 441 -4.22 30.26 -25.62
N GLY A 442 -3.71 29.33 -24.79
CA GLY A 442 -3.00 28.14 -25.25
C GLY A 442 -3.90 27.02 -25.76
N TYR A 443 -5.10 26.86 -25.21
CA TYR A 443 -6.03 25.80 -25.61
C TYR A 443 -6.82 26.11 -26.88
N TRP A 444 -7.09 27.38 -27.17
CA TRP A 444 -7.90 27.73 -28.35
C TRP A 444 -7.26 27.38 -29.69
N PRO A 445 -5.95 27.65 -29.91
CA PRO A 445 -5.26 27.31 -31.15
C PRO A 445 -5.14 25.80 -31.37
N THR A 446 -4.95 25.00 -30.32
CA THR A 446 -4.83 23.53 -30.42
C THR A 446 -6.18 22.88 -30.73
N MET A 447 -7.26 23.40 -30.15
CA MET A 447 -8.62 22.95 -30.40
C MET A 447 -9.08 23.32 -31.84
N ILE A 448 -8.75 24.52 -32.32
CA ILE A 448 -9.00 24.94 -33.71
C ILE A 448 -8.13 24.14 -34.70
N ALA A 449 -6.86 23.88 -34.39
CA ALA A 449 -6.00 23.04 -35.22
C ALA A 449 -6.49 21.59 -35.29
N GLY A 450 -6.99 21.03 -34.19
CA GLY A 450 -7.61 19.70 -34.15
C GLY A 450 -8.89 19.62 -35.00
N ILE A 451 -9.75 20.64 -34.94
CA ILE A 451 -10.95 20.73 -35.78
C ILE A 451 -10.59 20.89 -37.26
N LEU A 452 -9.59 21.71 -37.60
CA LEU A 452 -9.11 21.88 -38.97
C LEU A 452 -8.44 20.62 -39.53
N LEU A 453 -7.75 19.83 -38.70
CA LEU A 453 -7.21 18.52 -39.06
C LEU A 453 -8.32 17.49 -39.30
N LEU A 454 -9.37 17.49 -38.47
CA LEU A 454 -10.53 16.61 -38.63
C LEU A 454 -11.34 16.96 -39.89
N TYR A 455 -11.53 18.24 -40.20
CA TYR A 455 -12.21 18.69 -41.42
C TYR A 455 -11.33 18.56 -42.68
N GLY A 456 -10.02 18.76 -42.57
CA GLY A 456 -9.06 18.62 -43.67
C GLY A 456 -8.82 17.17 -44.09
N ALA A 457 -8.89 16.22 -43.15
CA ALA A 457 -8.78 14.78 -43.42
C ALA A 457 -9.95 14.24 -44.27
N GLY A 458 -11.12 14.89 -44.24
CA GLY A 458 -12.25 14.57 -45.11
C GLY A 458 -12.05 14.98 -46.57
N ALA A 459 -11.25 16.03 -46.84
CA ALA A 459 -11.11 16.63 -48.16
C ALA A 459 -9.91 16.08 -48.98
N PHE A 460 -8.91 15.48 -48.34
CA PHE A 460 -7.64 15.11 -49.00
C PHE A 460 -7.46 13.63 -49.36
N ARG A 461 -8.54 12.84 -49.42
CA ARG A 461 -8.49 11.42 -49.78
C ARG A 461 -8.24 11.13 -51.28
N LYS A 462 -7.84 12.12 -52.09
CA LYS A 462 -7.79 11.96 -53.56
C LYS A 462 -6.47 12.24 -54.30
N GLN A 463 -5.37 12.62 -53.64
CA GLN A 463 -4.07 12.69 -54.33
C GLN A 463 -2.92 12.25 -53.42
N GLY A 464 -2.20 11.20 -53.84
CA GLY A 464 -1.18 10.46 -53.07
C GLY A 464 0.09 11.23 -52.75
N LYS A 465 0.00 12.25 -51.87
CA LYS A 465 1.13 12.92 -51.21
C LYS A 465 0.92 13.08 -49.68
N GLY A 466 0.15 12.17 -49.07
CA GLY A 466 -0.34 12.32 -47.68
C GLY A 466 0.58 11.83 -46.56
N ILE A 467 1.67 11.09 -46.85
CA ILE A 467 2.47 10.42 -45.79
C ILE A 467 3.49 11.38 -45.15
N VAL A 468 4.09 12.29 -45.94
CA VAL A 468 5.14 13.19 -45.42
C VAL A 468 4.55 14.32 -44.57
N GLN A 469 3.36 14.84 -44.92
CA GLN A 469 2.71 15.91 -44.15
C GLN A 469 2.08 15.42 -42.84
N THR A 470 1.56 14.20 -42.81
CA THR A 470 1.03 13.59 -41.57
C THR A 470 2.15 13.23 -40.60
N ALA A 471 3.27 12.70 -41.09
CA ALA A 471 4.46 12.43 -40.28
C ALA A 471 5.07 13.72 -39.69
N LEU A 472 5.14 14.80 -40.49
CA LEU A 472 5.65 16.09 -40.02
C LEU A 472 4.72 16.73 -38.96
N GLY A 473 3.40 16.60 -39.13
CA GLY A 473 2.41 17.06 -38.15
C GLY A 473 2.48 16.29 -36.83
N ALA A 474 2.66 14.96 -36.89
CA ALA A 474 2.86 14.14 -35.70
C ALA A 474 4.14 14.52 -34.95
N LEU A 475 5.26 14.71 -35.68
CA LEU A 475 6.55 15.09 -35.09
C LEU A 475 6.49 16.45 -34.38
N ILE A 476 5.87 17.46 -35.01
CA ILE A 476 5.71 18.80 -34.41
C ILE A 476 4.86 18.72 -33.14
N THR A 477 3.80 17.90 -33.16
CA THR A 477 2.92 17.71 -31.99
C THR A 477 3.67 17.03 -30.84
N THR A 478 4.46 16.00 -31.11
CA THR A 478 5.26 15.29 -30.10
C THR A 478 6.31 16.20 -29.47
N VAL A 479 7.03 16.99 -30.28
CA VAL A 479 8.04 17.95 -29.79
C VAL A 479 7.39 19.04 -28.93
N PHE A 480 6.21 19.52 -29.33
CA PHE A 480 5.49 20.56 -28.58
C PHE A 480 4.95 20.05 -27.24
N VAL A 481 4.42 18.82 -27.21
CA VAL A 481 3.98 18.18 -25.95
C VAL A 481 5.16 17.95 -25.00
N ALA A 482 6.31 17.49 -25.51
CA ALA A 482 7.51 17.30 -24.69
C ALA A 482 8.02 18.63 -24.09
N LEU A 483 7.97 19.73 -24.86
CA LEU A 483 8.30 21.07 -24.39
C LEU A 483 7.35 21.56 -23.29
N LEU A 484 6.03 21.31 -23.44
CA LEU A 484 5.04 21.68 -22.44
C LEU A 484 5.16 20.88 -21.14
N VAL A 485 5.47 19.58 -21.24
CA VAL A 485 5.71 18.72 -20.07
C VAL A 485 6.99 19.17 -19.34
N GLY A 486 8.07 19.43 -20.07
CA GLY A 486 9.30 19.97 -19.49
C GLY A 486 9.11 21.32 -18.81
N LEU A 487 8.36 22.24 -19.44
CA LEU A 487 8.03 23.54 -18.85
C LEU A 487 7.19 23.40 -17.58
N ARG A 488 6.22 22.48 -17.56
CA ARG A 488 5.39 22.18 -16.38
C ARG A 488 6.24 21.66 -15.23
N GLU A 489 7.13 20.70 -15.48
CA GLU A 489 8.01 20.14 -14.44
C GLU A 489 9.02 21.17 -13.91
N THR A 490 9.55 22.05 -14.78
CA THR A 490 10.41 23.16 -14.32
C THR A 490 9.64 24.18 -13.49
N ALA A 491 8.38 24.46 -13.80
CA ALA A 491 7.54 25.36 -13.01
C ALA A 491 7.20 24.76 -11.63
N THR A 492 6.94 23.44 -11.57
CA THR A 492 6.71 22.73 -10.29
C THR A 492 7.98 22.67 -9.43
N CYS A 493 9.17 22.57 -10.04
CA CYS A 493 10.45 22.67 -9.31
C CYS A 493 10.72 24.09 -8.78
N LEU A 494 10.34 25.14 -9.51
CA LEU A 494 10.45 26.53 -9.04
C LEU A 494 9.49 26.82 -7.87
N GLU A 495 8.27 26.27 -7.89
CA GLU A 495 7.35 26.32 -6.74
C GLU A 495 7.88 25.53 -5.52
N TYR A 496 8.59 24.42 -5.75
CA TYR A 496 9.16 23.60 -4.68
C TYR A 496 10.38 24.27 -4.02
N THR A 497 11.19 25.01 -4.79
CA THR A 497 12.37 25.72 -4.29
C THR A 497 12.01 27.01 -3.54
N ASP A 498 10.98 27.75 -3.96
CA ASP A 498 10.47 28.90 -3.22
C ASP A 498 9.82 28.50 -1.87
N CYS A 499 9.32 27.26 -1.74
CA CYS A 499 8.78 26.74 -0.49
C CYS A 499 9.85 26.31 0.54
N HIS A 500 11.10 26.09 0.12
CA HIS A 500 12.15 25.52 0.99
C HIS A 500 13.45 26.33 1.11
N GLY A 501 13.60 27.46 0.41
CA GLY A 501 14.63 28.46 0.74
C GLY A 501 16.10 28.06 0.50
N ASP A 502 16.36 26.96 -0.20
CA ASP A 502 17.72 26.54 -0.56
C ASP A 502 18.15 27.12 -1.91
N ALA A 503 19.25 27.89 -1.90
CA ALA A 503 19.85 28.45 -3.11
C ALA A 503 20.57 27.36 -3.93
N ILE A 504 20.32 27.31 -5.24
CA ILE A 504 20.99 26.39 -6.17
C ILE A 504 22.47 26.79 -6.34
N ASP A 505 23.38 25.90 -5.94
CA ASP A 505 24.81 25.96 -6.27
C ASP A 505 25.00 25.62 -7.77
N GLN A 506 25.40 26.63 -8.54
CA GLN A 506 25.54 26.56 -10.01
C GLN A 506 26.67 25.64 -10.50
N SER A 507 27.45 25.02 -9.62
CA SER A 507 28.63 24.22 -10.00
C SER A 507 28.32 22.80 -10.51
N ASN A 508 27.08 22.31 -10.42
CA ASN A 508 26.75 20.89 -10.70
C ASN A 508 25.73 20.64 -11.83
N LEU A 509 25.44 21.64 -12.65
CA LEU A 509 24.52 21.51 -13.79
C LEU A 509 25.03 20.51 -14.85
N SER A 510 26.35 20.42 -15.02
CA SER A 510 27.00 19.52 -15.99
C SER A 510 26.88 18.05 -15.60
N GLY A 511 26.98 17.72 -14.30
CA GLY A 511 26.80 16.35 -13.80
C GLY A 511 25.36 15.86 -13.91
N TRP A 512 24.40 16.78 -13.69
CA TRP A 512 22.97 16.48 -13.83
C TRP A 512 22.55 16.25 -15.29
N LEU A 513 23.03 17.09 -16.22
CA LEU A 513 22.82 16.90 -17.67
C LEU A 513 23.45 15.60 -18.19
N TYR A 514 24.63 15.21 -17.70
CA TYR A 514 25.29 13.97 -18.12
C TYR A 514 24.53 12.72 -17.67
N SER A 515 24.00 12.71 -16.43
CA SER A 515 23.21 11.60 -15.88
C SER A 515 21.87 11.41 -16.61
N HIS A 516 21.17 12.51 -16.92
CA HIS A 516 19.90 12.46 -17.66
C HIS A 516 20.06 12.02 -19.12
N THR A 517 21.14 12.45 -19.78
CA THR A 517 21.41 12.04 -21.17
C THR A 517 21.73 10.54 -21.26
N HIS A 518 22.39 9.98 -20.24
CA HIS A 518 22.69 8.55 -20.15
C HIS A 518 21.43 7.70 -19.89
N PHE A 519 20.48 8.22 -19.11
CA PHE A 519 19.19 7.57 -18.86
C PHE A 519 18.33 7.46 -20.14
N VAL A 520 18.31 8.51 -20.96
CA VAL A 520 17.58 8.52 -22.25
C VAL A 520 18.26 7.64 -23.30
N ALA A 521 19.59 7.61 -23.34
CA ALA A 521 20.34 6.78 -24.30
C ALA A 521 20.19 5.27 -24.06
N THR A 522 19.95 4.86 -22.80
CA THR A 522 19.76 3.45 -22.44
C THR A 522 18.37 2.93 -22.87
N PHE A 523 17.41 3.82 -23.10
CA PHE A 523 16.02 3.44 -23.39
C PHE A 523 15.65 3.46 -24.89
N TYR A 524 16.37 4.19 -25.74
CA TYR A 524 15.97 4.42 -27.15
C TYR A 524 17.01 4.06 -28.23
N GLY A 525 18.16 3.49 -27.87
CA GLY A 525 19.19 3.11 -28.85
C GLY A 525 19.95 4.31 -29.43
N THR A 526 21.24 4.09 -29.75
CA THR A 526 22.24 5.14 -29.99
C THR A 526 21.97 6.03 -31.21
N ASP A 527 21.28 5.53 -32.23
CA ASP A 527 21.06 6.28 -33.48
C ASP A 527 19.97 7.35 -33.36
N THR A 528 19.01 7.15 -32.46
CA THR A 528 17.87 8.07 -32.24
C THR A 528 18.28 9.31 -31.44
N VAL A 529 19.23 9.14 -30.52
CA VAL A 529 19.77 10.22 -29.68
C VAL A 529 20.62 11.18 -30.52
N ASP A 530 21.38 10.66 -31.47
CA ASP A 530 22.26 11.46 -32.33
C ASP A 530 21.45 12.33 -33.32
N VAL A 531 20.31 11.82 -33.81
CA VAL A 531 19.37 12.57 -34.63
C VAL A 531 18.66 13.66 -33.81
N LEU A 532 18.22 13.35 -32.59
CA LEU A 532 17.57 14.32 -31.71
C LEU A 532 18.53 15.42 -31.25
N ALA A 533 19.79 15.09 -30.96
CA ALA A 533 20.82 16.07 -30.61
C ALA A 533 21.13 17.02 -31.77
N ARG A 534 21.22 16.51 -33.00
CA ARG A 534 21.42 17.35 -34.21
C ARG A 534 20.22 18.24 -34.50
N CYS A 535 19.01 17.75 -34.31
CA CYS A 535 17.78 18.53 -34.44
C CYS A 535 17.68 19.65 -33.39
N ALA A 536 18.03 19.36 -32.14
CA ALA A 536 18.07 20.36 -31.07
C ALA A 536 19.12 21.45 -31.32
N ALA A 537 20.32 21.06 -31.78
CA ALA A 537 21.37 22.00 -32.16
C ALA A 537 20.95 22.90 -33.33
N ALA A 538 20.28 22.35 -34.36
CA ALA A 538 19.78 23.11 -35.49
C ALA A 538 18.68 24.12 -35.09
N LEU A 539 17.78 23.73 -34.18
CA LEU A 539 16.74 24.61 -33.66
C LEU A 539 17.30 25.76 -32.80
N LEU A 540 18.30 25.48 -31.97
CA LEU A 540 19.01 26.51 -31.20
C LEU A 540 19.76 27.48 -32.10
N ALA A 541 20.40 26.99 -33.17
CA ALA A 541 21.06 27.84 -34.16
C ALA A 541 20.05 28.75 -34.91
N LEU A 542 18.88 28.23 -35.28
CA LEU A 542 17.82 29.02 -35.92
C LEU A 542 17.20 30.06 -34.96
N ALA A 543 17.03 29.70 -33.68
CA ALA A 543 16.56 30.62 -32.66
C ALA A 543 17.58 31.76 -32.42
N ALA A 544 18.87 31.44 -32.33
CA ALA A 544 19.93 32.43 -32.23
C ALA A 544 19.99 33.35 -33.46
N LEU A 545 19.79 32.80 -34.66
CA LEU A 545 19.72 33.58 -35.91
C LEU A 545 18.50 34.52 -35.91
N ALA A 546 17.33 34.05 -35.48
CA ALA A 546 16.11 34.85 -35.37
C ALA A 546 16.24 36.00 -34.36
N VAL A 547 16.90 35.75 -33.22
CA VAL A 547 17.23 36.78 -32.22
C VAL A 547 18.21 37.81 -32.80
N THR A 548 19.22 37.36 -33.55
CA THR A 548 20.21 38.25 -34.19
C THR A 548 19.57 39.13 -35.28
N ILE A 549 18.65 38.56 -36.07
CA ILE A 549 17.90 39.29 -37.10
C ILE A 549 16.91 40.27 -36.45
N GLY A 550 16.25 39.86 -35.35
CA GLY A 550 15.36 40.73 -34.57
C GLY A 550 16.09 41.91 -33.94
N TRP A 551 17.32 41.69 -33.45
CA TRP A 551 18.16 42.72 -32.87
C TRP A 551 18.66 43.73 -33.92
N ARG A 552 19.09 43.27 -35.11
CA ARG A 552 19.46 44.17 -36.23
C ARG A 552 18.28 44.98 -36.78
N ARG A 553 17.05 44.43 -36.76
CA ARG A 553 15.83 45.19 -37.14
C ARG A 553 15.44 46.26 -36.11
N ARG A 554 15.81 46.11 -34.84
CA ARG A 554 15.61 47.16 -33.82
C ARG A 554 16.62 48.29 -33.92
N GLN A 555 17.87 48.02 -34.33
CA GLN A 555 18.88 49.09 -34.50
C GLN A 555 18.75 49.90 -35.80
N SER A 556 17.97 49.44 -36.78
CA SER A 556 17.72 50.16 -38.05
C SER A 556 16.43 51.00 -38.04
N ARG A 557 15.75 51.10 -36.90
CA ARG A 557 14.55 51.93 -36.68
C ARG A 557 14.71 52.90 -35.49
N GLY A 558 15.94 53.18 -35.08
CA GLY A 558 16.31 54.18 -34.08
C GLY A 558 16.88 55.42 -34.75
#